data_AF-A0A0M3JL57-F1
#
_entry.id   AF-A0A0M3JL57-F1
#
_cell.length_a   1.000
_cell.length_b   1.000
_cell.length_c   1.000
_cell.angle_alpha   90.00
_cell.angle_beta   90.00
_cell.angle_gamma   90.00
#
_symmetry.space_group_name_H-M   'P 1'
#
loop_
_entity.id
_entity.type
_entity.pdbx_description
1 polymer ?
#
loop_
_entity_poly.entity_id
_entity_poly.type
_entity_poly.pdbx_seq_one_letter_code
_entity_poly.pdbx_strand_id
1 'polypeptide(L)' 'LGRCHSLILIDGCVYSCGMGRDGRLGHDSQADSLKPKKVFLGDRYCVDVSAGSNHSVVCTKREVRVCIASH' A
#
# COMPACT_ATOMS: atom_id res chain seq x y z
N LEU A 1 1.04 10.93 -0.92
CA LEU A 1 1.49 10.83 -2.33
C LEU A 1 2.95 10.41 -2.30
N GLY A 2 3.27 9.20 -2.76
CA GLY A 2 4.64 8.83 -3.08
C GLY A 2 5.02 9.39 -4.45
N ARG A 3 6.32 9.49 -4.75
CA ARG A 3 6.80 10.15 -5.99
C ARG A 3 6.21 9.54 -7.27
N CYS A 4 5.88 8.24 -7.25
CA CYS A 4 5.31 7.50 -8.37
C CYS A 4 4.14 6.56 -7.99
N HIS A 5 3.59 6.67 -6.78
CA HIS A 5 2.48 5.81 -6.33
C HIS A 5 1.61 6.49 -5.27
N SER A 6 0.38 6.00 -5.13
CA SER A 6 -0.62 6.53 -4.21
C SER A 6 -1.17 5.41 -3.34
N LEU A 7 -1.42 5.74 -2.06
CA LEU A 7 -2.19 4.94 -1.13
C LEU A 7 -3.48 5.68 -0.82
N ILE A 8 -4.59 4.94 -0.77
CA ILE A 8 -5.92 5.46 -0.52
C ILE A 8 -6.53 4.62 0.60
N LEU A 9 -7.04 5.28 1.65
CA LEU A 9 -7.74 4.66 2.76
C LEU A 9 -9.22 5.02 2.69
N ILE A 10 -10.10 4.01 2.58
CA ILE A 10 -11.56 4.18 2.56
C ILE A 10 -12.14 3.11 3.48
N ASP A 11 -12.86 3.52 4.52
CA ASP A 11 -13.56 2.63 5.46
C ASP A 11 -12.69 1.47 5.99
N GLY A 12 -11.42 1.77 6.29
CA GLY A 12 -10.46 0.79 6.78
C GLY A 12 -9.88 -0.15 5.73
N CYS A 13 -10.28 -0.02 4.46
CA CYS A 13 -9.69 -0.69 3.31
C CYS A 13 -8.60 0.18 2.68
N VAL A 14 -7.49 -0.45 2.30
CA VAL A 14 -6.37 0.21 1.60
C VAL A 14 -6.41 -0.14 0.13
N TYR A 15 -6.23 0.87 -0.70
CA TYR A 15 -6.04 0.74 -2.14
C TYR A 15 -4.70 1.37 -2.52
N SER A 16 -4.07 0.83 -3.55
CA SER A 16 -2.83 1.36 -4.09
C SER A 16 -2.84 1.37 -5.62
N CYS A 17 -2.20 2.39 -6.19
CA CYS A 17 -2.00 2.55 -7.64
C CYS A 17 -0.72 3.34 -7.93
N GLY A 18 -0.27 3.29 -9.19
CA GLY A 18 0.97 3.87 -9.68
C GLY A 18 2.00 2.81 -10.06
N MET A 19 3.27 3.13 -9.87
CA MET A 19 4.40 2.27 -10.19
C MET A 19 4.48 1.07 -9.24
N GLY A 20 4.53 -0.14 -9.80
CA GLY A 20 4.58 -1.42 -9.08
C GLY A 20 5.97 -1.88 -8.68
N ARG A 21 7.02 -1.27 -9.24
CA ARG A 21 8.44 -1.60 -8.98
C ARG A 21 8.71 -1.78 -7.49
N ASP A 22 9.49 -2.80 -7.13
CA ASP A 22 9.81 -3.15 -5.74
C ASP A 22 8.55 -3.54 -4.92
N GLY A 23 7.47 -4.00 -5.56
CA GLY A 23 6.29 -4.50 -4.86
C GLY A 23 5.55 -3.46 -3.99
N ARG A 24 5.85 -2.16 -4.17
CA ARG A 24 5.39 -1.05 -3.30
C ARG A 24 3.87 -0.88 -3.22
N LEU A 25 3.15 -1.52 -4.15
CA LEU A 25 1.70 -1.53 -4.19
C LEU A 25 1.07 -2.60 -3.28
N GLY A 26 1.81 -3.63 -2.85
CA GLY A 26 1.29 -4.69 -1.98
C GLY A 26 0.30 -5.64 -2.67
N HIS A 27 0.38 -5.78 -3.99
CA HIS A 27 -0.48 -6.67 -4.80
C HIS A 27 0.11 -8.05 -5.06
N ASP A 28 1.13 -8.44 -4.28
CA ASP A 28 1.94 -9.64 -4.53
C ASP A 28 2.48 -9.69 -5.97
N SER A 29 2.89 -8.51 -6.46
CA SER A 29 3.32 -8.29 -7.83
C SER A 29 4.12 -7.00 -7.91
N GLN A 30 5.01 -6.90 -8.90
CA GLN A 30 5.69 -5.66 -9.26
C GLN A 30 5.05 -4.92 -10.44
N ALA A 31 3.87 -5.37 -10.91
CA ALA A 31 3.17 -4.74 -12.01
C ALA A 31 2.63 -3.36 -11.62
N ASP A 32 2.78 -2.40 -12.53
CA ASP A 32 2.15 -1.09 -12.42
C ASP A 32 0.63 -1.23 -12.40
N SER A 33 -0.03 -0.31 -11.69
CA SER A 33 -1.48 -0.28 -11.61
C SER A 33 -2.01 1.12 -11.87
N LEU A 34 -2.63 1.32 -13.04
CA LEU A 34 -3.19 2.62 -13.43
C LEU A 34 -4.47 2.98 -12.67
N LYS A 35 -5.13 1.99 -12.05
CA LYS A 35 -6.36 2.17 -11.29
C LYS A 35 -6.14 1.72 -9.85
N PRO A 36 -6.75 2.35 -8.84
CA PRO A 36 -6.71 1.87 -7.47
C PRO A 36 -7.14 0.41 -7.39
N LYS A 37 -6.25 -0.44 -6.88
CA LYS A 37 -6.54 -1.85 -6.60
C LYS A 37 -6.47 -2.08 -5.11
N LYS A 38 -7.38 -2.90 -4.58
CA LYS A 38 -7.45 -3.21 -3.15
C LYS A 38 -6.23 -4.01 -2.71
N VAL A 39 -5.55 -3.54 -1.66
CA VAL A 39 -4.47 -4.25 -0.99
C VAL A 39 -5.06 -5.26 -0.03
N PHE A 40 -4.61 -6.51 -0.08
CA PHE A 40 -5.11 -7.55 0.81
C PHE A 40 -4.50 -7.42 2.21
N LEU A 41 -5.31 -7.01 3.19
CA LEU A 41 -4.91 -6.89 4.59
C LEU A 41 -5.45 -8.02 5.47
N GLY A 42 -6.12 -9.03 4.91
CA GLY A 42 -6.87 -10.04 5.67
C GLY A 42 -8.06 -9.41 6.42
N ASP A 43 -8.34 -9.90 7.63
CA ASP A 43 -9.45 -9.42 8.48
C ASP A 43 -9.12 -8.13 9.27
N ARG A 44 -8.08 -7.41 8.86
CA ARG A 44 -7.58 -6.23 9.57
C ARG A 44 -8.13 -4.94 8.97
N TYR A 45 -8.45 -4.00 9.85
CA TYR A 45 -8.86 -2.64 9.49
C TYR A 45 -7.66 -1.70 9.57
N CYS A 46 -7.38 -1.03 8.46
CA CYS A 46 -6.42 0.06 8.41
C CYS A 46 -6.99 1.32 9.09
N VAL A 47 -6.14 2.04 9.80
CA VAL A 47 -6.47 3.31 10.46
C VAL A 47 -5.66 4.46 9.90
N ASP A 48 -4.51 4.19 9.28
CA ASP A 48 -3.66 5.22 8.69
C ASP A 48 -2.75 4.64 7.61
N VAL A 49 -2.40 5.47 6.63
CA VAL A 49 -1.50 5.11 5.52
C VAL A 49 -0.48 6.22 5.26
N SER A 50 0.76 5.81 4.98
CA SER A 50 1.83 6.74 4.59
C SER A 50 2.61 6.21 3.39
N ALA A 51 2.97 7.09 2.47
CA ALA A 51 3.71 6.74 1.25
C ALA A 51 4.97 7.58 1.15
N GLY A 52 6.13 6.92 1.15
CA GLY A 52 7.43 7.51 0.88
C GLY A 52 7.78 7.46 -0.61
N SER A 53 9.06 7.70 -0.94
CA SER A 53 9.52 7.67 -2.34
C SER A 53 9.41 6.27 -2.95
N ASN A 54 9.80 5.24 -2.18
CA ASN A 54 9.86 3.85 -2.62
C ASN A 54 9.15 2.88 -1.66
N HIS A 55 8.45 3.39 -0.65
CA HIS A 55 7.85 2.55 0.38
C HIS A 55 6.44 2.98 0.74
N SER A 56 5.65 2.01 1.18
CA SER A 56 4.29 2.17 1.66
C SER A 56 4.21 1.68 3.11
N VAL A 57 3.50 2.40 3.98
CA VAL A 57 3.24 2.00 5.36
C VAL A 57 1.74 1.97 5.57
N VAL A 58 1.26 0.90 6.20
CA VAL A 58 -0.14 0.69 6.56
C VAL A 58 -0.23 0.42 8.05
N CYS A 59 -0.90 1.28 8.78
CA CYS A 59 -1.16 1.10 10.20
C CYS A 59 -2.54 0.47 10.38
N THR A 60 -2.63 -0.66 11.09
CA THR A 60 -3.90 -1.30 11.44
C THR A 60 -4.15 -1.15 12.94
N LYS A 61 -5.41 -1.28 13.40
CA LYS A 61 -5.78 -1.13 14.83
C LYS A 61 -4.99 -2.00 15.83
N ARG A 62 -4.21 -2.97 15.37
CA ARG A 62 -3.43 -3.90 16.22
C ARG A 62 -1.95 -4.02 15.83
N GLU A 63 -1.52 -3.48 14.70
CA GLU A 63 -0.17 -3.70 14.16
C GLU A 63 0.19 -2.66 13.08
N VAL A 64 1.43 -2.17 13.09
CA VAL A 64 2.00 -1.36 11.99
C VAL A 64 2.67 -2.32 11.00
N ARG A 65 2.19 -2.34 9.76
CA ARG A 65 2.81 -3.08 8.67
C ARG A 65 3.53 -2.12 7.72
N VAL A 66 4.81 -2.38 7.51
CA VAL A 66 5.59 -1.69 6.48
C VAL A 66 5.55 -2.55 5.21
N CYS A 67 4.92 -2.03 4.17
CA CYS A 67 5.03 -2.57 2.81
C CYS A 67 6.26 -1.93 2.16
N ILE A 68 7.43 -2.39 2.57
CA ILE A 68 8.69 -2.22 1.85
C ILE A 68 8.99 -3.54 1.14
N ALA A 69 9.40 -3.50 -0.14
CA ALA A 69 10.27 -4.57 -0.60
C ALA A 69 11.53 -4.50 0.23
N SER A 70 11.66 -5.43 1.17
CA SER A 70 12.97 -5.82 1.68
C SER A 70 13.82 -6.24 0.49
N HIS A 71 15.09 -5.83 0.51
CA HIS A 71 16.15 -6.27 -0.41
C HIS A 71 16.16 -7.79 -0.63
#